data_AF-A0A3M1XLA7-F1
#
_entry.id   AF-A0A3M1XLA7-F1
#
_cell.length_a   1.000
_cell.length_b   1.000
_cell.length_c   1.000
_cell.angle_alpha   90.00
_cell.angle_beta   90.00
_cell.angle_gamma   90.00
#
_symmetry.space_group_name_H-M   'P 1'
#
loop_
_entity.id
_entity.type
_entity.pdbx_description
1 polymer ?
#
loop_
_entity_poly.entity_id
_entity_poly.type
_entity_poly.pdbx_seq_one_letter_code
_entity_poly.pdbx_strand_id
1 'polypeptide(L)'
;MMTNARILLMALAFWAMMAACADKQTETETVETEQTTPDPALAAWDAQIEAFHALMSGTFHPAEEGNYAPFKEKAAEMAASAATWSAMTVPAAHADKGLEEKLTLLAQETAALSDQVAAGTPDAELKDPLFALHDRFHEIVGLCEDLGEDH
;
A
#
# COMPACT_ATOMS: atom_id res chain seq x y z
N MET A 1 39.83 6.84 -75.75
CA MET A 1 40.14 5.39 -75.64
C MET A 1 40.99 5.19 -74.39
N MET A 2 40.61 4.22 -73.53
CA MET A 2 41.47 3.47 -72.58
C MET A 2 42.25 4.26 -71.50
N THR A 3 42.36 3.88 -70.22
CA THR A 3 41.73 2.89 -69.32
C THR A 3 42.20 3.23 -67.90
N ASN A 4 41.47 2.76 -66.90
CA ASN A 4 41.76 2.81 -65.47
C ASN A 4 43.12 2.21 -65.07
N ALA A 5 43.80 2.79 -64.06
CA ALA A 5 44.33 2.05 -62.89
C ALA A 5 45.06 2.96 -61.86
N ARG A 6 44.60 2.85 -60.60
CA ARG A 6 45.35 2.74 -59.31
C ARG A 6 46.42 3.77 -58.93
N ILE A 7 46.23 4.42 -57.77
CA ILE A 7 47.23 4.82 -56.72
C ILE A 7 46.37 5.32 -55.53
N LEU A 8 46.20 4.56 -54.44
CA LEU A 8 47.03 4.45 -53.22
C LEU A 8 47.00 5.69 -52.30
N LEU A 9 46.51 5.45 -51.06
CA LEU A 9 46.73 6.14 -49.78
C LEU A 9 46.59 7.68 -49.68
N MET A 10 45.81 8.16 -48.71
CA MET A 10 46.34 8.73 -47.45
C MET A 10 45.21 9.27 -46.56
N ALA A 11 45.36 9.02 -45.25
CA ALA A 11 44.55 9.60 -44.20
C ALA A 11 44.85 11.11 -44.03
N LEU A 12 43.80 11.90 -43.80
CA LEU A 12 43.87 13.29 -43.34
C LEU A 12 42.93 13.38 -42.13
N ALA A 13 43.45 13.38 -40.91
CA ALA A 13 44.00 14.53 -40.20
C ALA A 13 42.90 15.47 -39.68
N PHE A 14 42.57 15.22 -38.41
CA PHE A 14 41.95 16.08 -37.41
C PHE A 14 42.17 17.58 -37.66
N TRP A 15 41.08 18.34 -37.70
CA TRP A 15 41.10 19.79 -37.49
C TRP A 15 40.24 20.10 -36.27
N ALA A 16 40.87 20.63 -35.23
CA ALA A 16 40.24 21.13 -34.02
C ALA A 16 40.33 22.66 -34.00
N MET A 17 39.23 23.35 -33.66
CA MET A 17 39.14 24.35 -32.56
C MET A 17 37.80 25.12 -32.61
N MET A 18 36.88 24.74 -31.70
CA MET A 18 35.96 25.51 -30.84
C MET A 18 35.40 26.90 -31.26
N ALA A 19 34.06 27.10 -31.15
CA ALA A 19 33.40 27.71 -29.97
C ALA A 19 31.94 28.19 -30.20
N ALA A 20 31.08 27.81 -29.25
CA ALA A 20 29.92 28.53 -28.68
C ALA A 20 28.48 28.41 -29.28
N CYS A 21 27.62 27.86 -28.39
CA CYS A 21 26.13 27.90 -28.28
C CYS A 21 25.31 27.06 -29.28
N ALA A 22 24.83 25.87 -28.89
CA ALA A 22 23.54 25.61 -28.19
C ALA A 22 22.33 25.98 -29.08
N ASP A 23 21.31 25.17 -29.35
CA ASP A 23 20.80 23.93 -28.79
C ASP A 23 19.90 23.34 -29.91
N LYS A 24 20.02 22.07 -30.26
CA LYS A 24 19.02 21.45 -31.15
C LYS A 24 18.71 20.07 -30.60
N GLN A 25 17.69 20.07 -29.75
CA GLN A 25 17.11 18.89 -29.13
C GLN A 25 16.74 17.86 -30.20
N THR A 26 17.26 16.66 -29.99
CA THR A 26 16.77 15.42 -30.60
C THR A 26 15.41 15.14 -30.00
N GLU A 27 14.35 15.29 -30.79
CA GLU A 27 13.01 14.86 -30.40
C GLU A 27 13.03 13.33 -30.29
N THR A 28 13.08 12.87 -29.05
CA THR A 28 12.77 11.49 -28.71
C THR A 28 11.27 11.50 -28.50
N GLU A 29 10.54 11.03 -29.50
CA GLU A 29 9.10 10.82 -29.42
C GLU A 29 8.89 9.71 -28.37
N THR A 30 8.67 10.14 -27.14
CA THR A 30 8.23 9.28 -26.05
C THR A 30 6.74 9.08 -26.27
N VAL A 31 6.37 7.84 -26.56
CA VAL A 31 4.99 7.40 -26.37
C VAL A 31 4.71 7.55 -24.88
N GLU A 32 4.01 8.63 -24.53
CA GLU A 32 3.41 8.85 -23.22
C GLU A 32 2.36 7.77 -23.00
N THR A 33 2.78 6.61 -22.49
CA THR A 33 1.95 5.89 -21.54
C THR A 33 1.95 6.75 -20.28
N GLU A 34 0.84 7.41 -19.96
CA GLU A 34 0.64 8.08 -18.68
C GLU A 34 1.00 7.09 -17.55
N GLN A 35 2.19 7.24 -16.98
CA GLN A 35 2.58 6.52 -15.77
C GLN A 35 1.93 7.25 -14.59
N THR A 36 0.71 6.86 -14.26
CA THR A 36 0.00 7.33 -13.07
C THR A 36 0.79 6.85 -11.85
N THR A 37 1.61 7.72 -11.26
CA THR A 37 2.23 7.42 -9.97
C THR A 37 1.09 7.51 -8.94
N PRO A 38 0.83 6.48 -8.12
CA PRO A 38 -0.24 6.54 -7.13
C PRO A 38 0.02 7.71 -6.17
N ASP A 39 -1.05 8.41 -5.78
CA ASP A 39 -1.00 9.46 -4.77
C ASP A 39 -0.31 8.90 -3.51
N PRO A 40 0.79 9.51 -3.02
CA PRO A 40 1.50 9.01 -1.85
C PRO A 40 0.61 8.90 -0.61
N ALA A 41 -0.45 9.70 -0.49
CA ALA A 41 -1.42 9.57 0.61
C ALA A 41 -2.27 8.30 0.47
N LEU A 42 -2.69 7.96 -0.74
CA LEU A 42 -3.42 6.73 -1.03
C LEU A 42 -2.52 5.50 -0.84
N ALA A 43 -1.27 5.55 -1.31
CA ALA A 43 -0.32 4.46 -1.11
C ALA A 43 -0.02 4.20 0.39
N ALA A 44 0.10 5.25 1.20
CA ALA A 44 0.26 5.11 2.64
C ALA A 44 -0.99 4.53 3.32
N TRP A 45 -2.18 4.90 2.83
CA TRP A 45 -3.45 4.37 3.30
C TRP A 45 -3.58 2.87 3.00
N ASP A 46 -3.30 2.45 1.78
CA ASP A 46 -3.32 1.04 1.36
C ASP A 46 -2.34 0.21 2.20
N ALA A 47 -1.13 0.73 2.45
CA ALA A 47 -0.16 0.08 3.32
C ALA A 47 -0.67 -0.10 4.76
N GLN A 48 -1.49 0.83 5.25
CA GLN A 48 -2.08 0.73 6.58
C GLN A 48 -3.22 -0.31 6.64
N ILE A 49 -4.02 -0.43 5.57
CA ILE A 49 -5.00 -1.52 5.41
C ILE A 49 -4.27 -2.87 5.48
N GLU A 50 -3.21 -3.04 4.68
CA GLU A 50 -2.43 -4.28 4.63
C GLU A 50 -1.78 -4.61 5.98
N ALA A 51 -1.21 -3.61 6.66
CA ALA A 51 -0.59 -3.79 7.97
C ALA A 51 -1.60 -4.26 9.01
N PHE A 52 -2.80 -3.68 9.02
CA PHE A 52 -3.87 -4.11 9.92
C PHE A 52 -4.38 -5.51 9.55
N HIS A 53 -4.60 -5.78 8.27
CA HIS A 53 -5.06 -7.08 7.78
C HIS A 53 -4.07 -8.21 8.09
N ALA A 54 -2.77 -7.97 7.99
CA ALA A 54 -1.74 -8.96 8.33
C ALA A 54 -1.82 -9.38 9.81
N LEU A 55 -2.08 -8.43 10.71
CA LEU A 55 -2.31 -8.71 12.14
C LEU A 55 -3.64 -9.46 12.34
N MET A 56 -4.69 -9.01 11.67
CA MET A 56 -6.02 -9.63 11.76
C MET A 56 -5.98 -11.08 11.30
N SER A 57 -5.62 -11.33 10.05
CA SER A 57 -5.57 -12.67 9.45
C SER A 57 -4.61 -13.62 10.19
N GLY A 58 -3.50 -13.12 10.71
CA GLY A 58 -2.54 -13.90 11.49
C GLY A 58 -3.05 -14.31 12.89
N THR A 59 -4.12 -13.71 13.37
CA THR A 59 -4.67 -13.95 14.72
C THR A 59 -6.10 -14.51 14.70
N PHE A 60 -6.91 -14.13 13.71
CA PHE A 60 -8.27 -14.58 13.50
C PHE A 60 -8.32 -16.05 13.05
N HIS A 61 -7.61 -16.44 12.00
CA HIS A 61 -7.68 -17.83 11.49
C HIS A 61 -7.28 -18.88 12.56
N PRO A 62 -6.22 -18.69 13.37
CA PRO A 62 -5.97 -19.60 14.50
C PRO A 62 -7.11 -19.61 15.54
N ALA A 63 -7.77 -18.48 15.77
CA ALA A 63 -8.88 -18.37 16.72
C ALA A 63 -10.15 -19.10 16.25
N GLU A 64 -10.36 -19.25 14.93
CA GLU A 64 -11.44 -20.09 14.37
C GLU A 64 -11.32 -21.55 14.83
N GLU A 65 -10.08 -22.03 14.98
CA GLU A 65 -9.76 -23.37 15.47
C GLU A 65 -9.62 -23.43 17.00
N GLY A 66 -9.90 -22.33 17.70
CA GLY A 66 -9.84 -22.21 19.16
C GLY A 66 -8.46 -21.88 19.73
N ASN A 67 -7.47 -21.54 18.88
CA ASN A 67 -6.16 -21.10 19.33
C ASN A 67 -6.08 -19.57 19.44
N TYR A 68 -6.39 -19.03 20.62
CA TYR A 68 -6.34 -17.59 20.90
C TYR A 68 -4.96 -17.07 21.31
N ALA A 69 -3.95 -17.94 21.41
CA ALA A 69 -2.61 -17.53 21.84
C ALA A 69 -1.99 -16.45 20.92
N PRO A 70 -2.06 -16.56 19.58
CA PRO A 70 -1.56 -15.52 18.68
C PRO A 70 -2.27 -14.19 18.87
N PHE A 71 -3.61 -14.22 19.01
CA PHE A 71 -4.38 -13.00 19.25
C PHE A 71 -3.96 -12.31 20.55
N LYS A 72 -3.83 -13.07 21.64
CA LYS A 72 -3.41 -12.54 22.95
C LYS A 72 -2.00 -11.92 22.91
N GLU A 73 -1.08 -12.50 22.15
CA GLU A 73 0.27 -11.96 21.97
C GLU A 73 0.25 -10.64 21.18
N LYS A 74 -0.68 -10.49 20.24
CA LYS A 74 -0.72 -9.40 19.25
C LYS A 74 -1.78 -8.33 19.52
N ALA A 75 -2.64 -8.50 20.52
CA ALA A 75 -3.76 -7.59 20.77
C ALA A 75 -3.34 -6.12 20.93
N ALA A 76 -2.25 -5.86 21.65
CA ALA A 76 -1.72 -4.50 21.81
C ALA A 76 -1.15 -3.91 20.50
N GLU A 77 -0.52 -4.75 19.67
CA GLU A 77 0.00 -4.35 18.35
C GLU A 77 -1.15 -4.03 17.39
N MET A 78 -2.21 -4.85 17.41
CA MET A 78 -3.43 -4.62 16.62
C MET A 78 -4.15 -3.33 17.05
N ALA A 79 -4.27 -3.06 18.35
CA ALA A 79 -4.84 -1.81 18.86
C ALA A 79 -4.04 -0.57 18.44
N ALA A 80 -2.70 -0.64 18.49
CA ALA A 80 -1.85 0.45 18.02
C ALA A 80 -1.97 0.69 16.50
N SER A 81 -2.11 -0.38 15.72
CA SER A 81 -2.34 -0.31 14.28
C SER A 81 -3.69 0.34 13.94
N ALA A 82 -4.78 -0.07 14.60
CA ALA A 82 -6.10 0.55 14.41
C ALA A 82 -6.12 2.02 14.84
N ALA A 83 -5.48 2.36 15.98
CA ALA A 83 -5.37 3.74 16.42
C ALA A 83 -4.64 4.61 15.39
N THR A 84 -3.55 4.09 14.82
CA THR A 84 -2.80 4.76 13.75
C THR A 84 -3.68 4.98 12.52
N TRP A 85 -4.38 3.94 12.07
CA TRP A 85 -5.25 4.03 10.90
C TRP A 85 -6.41 5.02 11.10
N SER A 86 -7.05 5.00 12.27
CA SER A 86 -8.14 5.92 12.61
C SER A 86 -7.74 7.39 12.66
N ALA A 87 -6.45 7.67 12.85
CA ALA A 87 -5.90 9.02 12.87
C ALA A 87 -5.46 9.51 11.47
N MET A 88 -5.48 8.66 10.45
CA MET A 88 -5.14 9.05 9.09
C MET A 88 -6.28 9.83 8.44
N THR A 89 -5.91 10.80 7.61
CA THR A 89 -6.88 11.46 6.73
C THR A 89 -7.38 10.47 5.69
N VAL A 90 -8.70 10.33 5.56
CA VAL A 90 -9.31 9.53 4.50
C VAL A 90 -8.91 10.11 3.13
N PRO A 91 -8.30 9.32 2.23
CA PRO A 91 -7.94 9.78 0.90
C PRO A 91 -9.18 10.25 0.13
N ALA A 92 -8.99 11.23 -0.77
CA ALA A 92 -10.08 11.77 -1.58
C ALA A 92 -10.81 10.68 -2.40
N ALA A 93 -10.10 9.61 -2.77
CA ALA A 93 -10.67 8.44 -3.46
C ALA A 93 -11.74 7.69 -2.65
N HIS A 94 -11.76 7.86 -1.32
CA HIS A 94 -12.71 7.23 -0.41
C HIS A 94 -13.55 8.24 0.40
N ALA A 95 -13.59 9.51 -0.03
CA ALA A 95 -14.37 10.55 0.63
C ALA A 95 -15.88 10.22 0.65
N ASP A 96 -16.58 10.73 1.67
CA ASP A 96 -18.04 10.62 1.84
C ASP A 96 -18.60 9.18 2.00
N LYS A 97 -17.74 8.17 2.21
CA LYS A 97 -18.14 6.77 2.40
C LYS A 97 -18.43 6.35 3.85
N GLY A 98 -18.44 7.29 4.79
CA GLY A 98 -18.66 6.99 6.22
C GLY A 98 -17.48 6.29 6.93
N LEU A 99 -16.29 6.30 6.32
CA LEU A 99 -15.11 5.58 6.83
C LEU A 99 -14.63 6.09 8.20
N GLU A 100 -14.75 7.38 8.48
CA GLU A 100 -14.27 7.97 9.75
C GLU A 100 -14.95 7.34 10.98
N GLU A 101 -16.27 7.14 10.91
CA GLU A 101 -17.04 6.51 12.00
C GLU A 101 -16.63 5.04 12.18
N LYS A 102 -16.47 4.31 11.06
CA LYS A 102 -16.09 2.90 11.09
C LYS A 102 -14.67 2.69 11.62
N LEU A 103 -13.74 3.54 11.24
CA LEU A 103 -12.36 3.50 11.75
C LEU A 103 -12.29 3.87 13.23
N THR A 104 -13.11 4.82 13.67
CA THR A 104 -13.25 5.14 15.10
C THR A 104 -13.76 3.92 15.88
N LEU A 105 -14.77 3.22 15.37
CA LEU A 105 -15.28 1.99 15.98
C LEU A 105 -14.22 0.87 15.99
N LEU A 106 -13.52 0.64 14.89
CA LEU A 106 -12.42 -0.33 14.82
C LEU A 106 -11.34 -0.06 15.87
N ALA A 107 -10.94 1.20 16.04
CA ALA A 107 -9.97 1.59 17.06
C ALA A 107 -10.48 1.37 18.50
N GLN A 108 -11.77 1.61 18.76
CA GLN A 108 -12.38 1.36 20.07
C GLN A 108 -12.52 -0.15 20.36
N GLU A 109 -12.98 -0.92 19.39
CA GLU A 109 -13.17 -2.37 19.49
C GLU A 109 -11.83 -3.09 19.71
N THR A 110 -10.78 -2.73 18.95
CA THR A 110 -9.42 -3.26 19.15
C THR A 110 -8.83 -2.89 20.52
N ALA A 111 -9.00 -1.65 20.96
CA ALA A 111 -8.51 -1.21 22.28
C ALA A 111 -9.21 -1.98 23.41
N ALA A 112 -10.54 -2.11 23.35
CA ALA A 112 -11.31 -2.86 24.33
C ALA A 112 -10.89 -4.34 24.40
N LEU A 113 -10.65 -4.96 23.25
CA LEU A 113 -10.13 -6.32 23.15
C LEU A 113 -8.72 -6.45 23.74
N SER A 114 -7.82 -5.48 23.48
CA SER A 114 -6.51 -5.43 24.11
C SER A 114 -6.60 -5.33 25.64
N ASP A 115 -7.52 -4.52 26.15
CA ASP A 115 -7.77 -4.39 27.60
C ASP A 115 -8.31 -5.71 28.20
N GLN A 116 -9.22 -6.39 27.51
CA GLN A 116 -9.70 -7.71 27.91
C GLN A 116 -8.57 -8.74 27.99
N VAL A 117 -7.67 -8.76 27.00
CA VAL A 117 -6.49 -9.63 27.02
C VAL A 117 -5.57 -9.30 28.20
N ALA A 118 -5.29 -8.02 28.43
CA ALA A 118 -4.47 -7.57 29.56
C ALA A 118 -5.10 -7.91 30.92
N ALA A 119 -6.42 -7.93 31.01
CA ALA A 119 -7.18 -8.34 32.20
C ALA A 119 -7.21 -9.87 32.40
N GLY A 120 -6.68 -10.66 31.47
CA GLY A 120 -6.67 -12.13 31.57
C GLY A 120 -8.01 -12.78 31.20
N THR A 121 -8.80 -12.11 30.35
CA THR A 121 -10.11 -12.61 29.91
C THR A 121 -10.00 -14.02 29.29
N PRO A 122 -10.88 -14.96 29.66
CA PRO A 122 -10.90 -16.31 29.09
C PRO A 122 -11.20 -16.31 27.59
N ASP A 123 -10.65 -17.29 26.86
CA ASP A 123 -10.82 -17.41 25.40
C ASP A 123 -12.28 -17.41 24.94
N ALA A 124 -13.17 -18.05 25.73
CA ALA A 124 -14.60 -18.12 25.43
C ALA A 124 -15.27 -16.74 25.36
N GLU A 125 -14.75 -15.75 26.09
CA GLU A 125 -15.27 -14.37 26.11
C GLU A 125 -14.60 -13.48 25.05
N LEU A 126 -13.49 -13.93 24.46
CA LEU A 126 -12.79 -13.21 23.37
C LEU A 126 -13.32 -13.57 21.99
N LYS A 127 -14.04 -14.69 21.84
CA LYS A 127 -14.54 -15.18 20.55
C LYS A 127 -15.43 -14.16 19.84
N ASP A 128 -16.58 -13.85 20.44
CA ASP A 128 -17.57 -12.97 19.82
C ASP A 128 -17.00 -11.58 19.48
N PRO A 129 -16.26 -10.89 20.37
CA PRO A 129 -15.69 -9.59 20.02
C PRO A 129 -14.58 -9.67 18.95
N LEU A 130 -13.75 -10.73 18.92
CA LEU A 130 -12.75 -10.90 17.87
C LEU A 130 -13.38 -11.12 16.49
N PHE A 131 -14.47 -11.91 16.42
CA PHE A 131 -15.20 -12.13 15.17
C PHE A 131 -15.93 -10.85 14.71
N ALA A 132 -16.56 -10.12 15.63
CA ALA A 132 -17.15 -8.82 15.31
C ALA A 132 -16.10 -7.82 14.80
N LEU A 133 -14.88 -7.87 15.34
CA LEU A 133 -13.77 -7.03 14.90
C LEU A 133 -13.29 -7.40 13.48
N HIS A 134 -13.27 -8.70 13.15
CA HIS A 134 -13.01 -9.16 11.79
C HIS A 134 -14.06 -8.62 10.81
N ASP A 135 -15.35 -8.74 11.15
CA ASP A 135 -16.45 -8.22 10.34
C ASP A 135 -16.37 -6.69 10.16
N ARG A 136 -15.99 -5.96 11.23
CA ARG A 136 -15.74 -4.51 11.17
C ARG A 136 -14.67 -4.15 10.14
N PHE A 137 -13.57 -4.90 10.12
CA PHE A 137 -12.51 -4.70 9.12
C PHE A 137 -13.05 -4.91 7.71
N HIS A 138 -13.79 -5.99 7.47
CA HIS A 138 -14.40 -6.27 6.17
C HIS A 138 -15.41 -5.19 5.73
N GLU A 139 -16.19 -4.64 6.66
CA GLU A 139 -17.08 -3.52 6.37
C GLU A 139 -16.30 -2.27 5.93
N ILE A 140 -15.15 -1.99 6.55
CA ILE A 140 -14.30 -0.83 6.18
C ILE A 140 -13.72 -1.01 4.78
N VAL A 141 -13.11 -2.16 4.48
CA VAL A 141 -12.48 -2.38 3.16
C VAL A 141 -13.51 -2.50 2.04
N GLY A 142 -14.70 -3.05 2.31
CA GLY A 142 -15.82 -3.06 1.37
C GLY A 142 -16.40 -1.67 1.07
N LEU A 143 -16.08 -0.65 1.88
CA LEU A 143 -16.33 0.75 1.54
C LEU A 143 -15.17 1.34 0.72
N CYS A 144 -13.92 0.94 0.98
CA CYS A 144 -12.77 1.42 0.20
C CYS A 144 -12.82 0.94 -1.25
N GLU A 145 -13.17 -0.32 -1.46
CA GLU A 145 -13.23 -0.99 -2.75
C GLU A 145 -14.70 -1.33 -3.05
N ASP A 146 -15.23 -0.98 -4.23
CA ASP A 146 -16.53 -1.52 -4.71
C ASP A 146 -16.40 -3.04 -5.05
N LEU A 147 -15.59 -3.79 -4.31
CA LEU A 147 -15.35 -5.20 -4.48
C LEU A 147 -16.38 -5.95 -3.64
N GLY A 148 -17.45 -6.32 -4.34
CA GLY A 148 -18.43 -7.27 -3.84
C GLY A 148 -17.80 -8.60 -3.47
N GLU A 149 -18.24 -9.06 -2.30
CA GLU A 149 -18.37 -10.43 -1.83
C GLU A 149 -17.12 -11.20 -1.35
N ASP A 150 -17.37 -11.75 -0.15
CA ASP A 150 -16.85 -12.95 0.48
C ASP A 150 -15.36 -13.00 0.82
N HIS A 151 -15.05 -12.83 2.10
CA HIS A 151 -14.61 -13.93 2.98
C HIS A 151 -14.91 -13.60 4.44
#